data_AF-A0A6M0Q656-F1
#
_entry.id   AF-A0A6M0Q656-F1
#
_cell.length_a   1.000
_cell.length_b   1.000
_cell.length_c   1.000
_cell.angle_alpha   90.00
_cell.angle_beta   90.00
_cell.angle_gamma   90.00
#
_symmetry.space_group_name_H-M   'P 1'
#
loop_
_entity.id
_entity.type
_entity.pdbx_description
1 polymer ?
#
loop_
_entity_poly.entity_id
_entity_poly.type
_entity_poly.pdbx_seq_one_letter_code
_entity_poly.pdbx_strand_id
1 'polypeptide(L)'
;MKIESVIILVNKMCDESRYTKAREIIYKEWDRLTESKTYTLLNKNAKEFVMIIKAEKEDGSFEALTFSEKKTLNLFNQYIRDTNLSFAKRIYHANIELFEKKAAQNWLHGDAKIFYDAWKKFINEPNK
;
A
#
# COMPACT_ATOMS: atom_id res chain seq x y z
N MET A 1 2.43 6.50 -21.15
CA MET A 1 1.77 5.58 -22.11
C MET A 1 0.43 6.18 -22.51
N LYS A 2 -0.01 6.01 -23.76
CA LYS A 2 -1.36 6.44 -24.20
C LYS A 2 -2.43 5.65 -23.44
N ILE A 3 -3.54 6.29 -23.08
CA ILE A 3 -4.57 5.67 -22.22
C ILE A 3 -5.22 4.47 -22.92
N GLU A 4 -5.36 4.52 -24.23
CA GLU A 4 -5.90 3.46 -25.06
C GLU A 4 -5.04 2.19 -24.96
N SER A 5 -3.72 2.35 -24.92
CA SER A 5 -2.80 1.22 -24.72
C SER A 5 -2.91 0.64 -23.31
N VAL A 6 -3.16 1.47 -22.30
CA VAL A 6 -3.43 1.01 -20.92
C VAL A 6 -4.71 0.18 -20.90
N ILE A 7 -5.80 0.67 -21.50
CA ILE A 7 -7.09 -0.03 -21.58
C ILE A 7 -6.92 -1.41 -22.23
N ILE A 8 -6.28 -1.46 -23.40
CA ILE A 8 -6.03 -2.71 -24.12
C ILE A 8 -5.25 -3.70 -23.25
N LEU A 9 -4.21 -3.22 -22.56
CA LEU A 9 -3.37 -4.04 -21.72
C LEU A 9 -4.11 -4.57 -20.49
N VAL A 10 -4.89 -3.71 -19.81
CA VAL A 10 -5.69 -4.09 -18.64
C VAL A 10 -6.75 -5.12 -19.02
N ASN A 11 -7.50 -4.89 -20.11
CA ASN A 11 -8.49 -5.83 -20.62
C ASN A 11 -7.86 -7.20 -20.90
N LYS A 12 -6.74 -7.22 -21.63
CA LYS A 12 -6.00 -8.45 -21.95
C LYS A 12 -5.55 -9.18 -20.68
N MET A 13 -4.96 -8.49 -19.72
CA MET A 13 -4.47 -9.12 -18.49
C MET A 13 -5.60 -9.67 -17.63
N CYS A 14 -6.75 -9.00 -17.59
CA CYS A 14 -7.92 -9.50 -16.85
C CYS A 14 -8.55 -10.73 -17.54
N ASP A 15 -8.63 -10.74 -18.88
CA ASP A 15 -9.14 -11.88 -19.64
C ASP A 15 -8.20 -13.10 -19.52
N GLU A 16 -6.89 -12.87 -19.45
CA GLU A 16 -5.88 -13.91 -19.22
C GLU A 16 -5.73 -14.32 -17.73
N SER A 17 -6.58 -13.80 -16.83
CA SER A 17 -6.50 -14.04 -15.38
C SER A 17 -5.15 -13.65 -14.74
N ARG A 18 -4.39 -12.74 -15.36
CA ARG A 18 -3.11 -12.21 -14.89
C ARG A 18 -3.32 -11.03 -13.95
N TYR A 19 -4.10 -11.25 -12.89
CA TYR A 19 -4.59 -10.18 -12.00
C TYR A 19 -3.50 -9.41 -11.27
N THR A 20 -2.37 -10.03 -10.95
CA THR A 20 -1.22 -9.32 -10.34
C THR A 20 -0.71 -8.21 -11.26
N LYS A 21 -0.48 -8.53 -12.55
CA LYS A 21 -0.02 -7.54 -13.54
C LYS A 21 -1.11 -6.51 -13.85
N ALA A 22 -2.36 -6.95 -13.96
CA ALA A 22 -3.48 -6.03 -14.16
C ALA A 22 -3.56 -5.01 -13.02
N ARG A 23 -3.39 -5.45 -11.77
CA ARG A 23 -3.43 -4.60 -10.58
C ARG A 23 -2.33 -3.55 -10.58
N GLU A 24 -1.09 -3.94 -10.88
CA GLU A 24 0.05 -3.00 -10.99
C GLU A 24 -0.23 -1.88 -11.99
N ILE A 25 -0.77 -2.23 -13.17
CA ILE A 25 -1.11 -1.26 -14.21
C ILE A 25 -2.27 -0.36 -13.77
N ILE A 26 -3.33 -0.96 -13.21
CA ILE A 26 -4.51 -0.23 -12.71
C ILE A 26 -4.10 0.77 -11.62
N TYR A 27 -3.18 0.39 -10.73
CA TYR A 27 -2.71 1.27 -9.66
C TYR A 27 -1.94 2.46 -10.21
N LYS A 28 -1.02 2.21 -11.14
CA LYS A 28 -0.20 3.26 -11.74
C LYS A 28 -1.03 4.29 -12.52
N GLU A 29 -2.13 3.86 -13.12
CA GLU A 29 -2.97 4.68 -14.00
C GLU A 29 -4.37 4.92 -13.40
N TRP A 30 -4.50 4.82 -12.07
CA TRP A 30 -5.77 4.79 -11.34
C TRP A 30 -6.71 5.94 -11.71
N ASP A 31 -6.22 7.18 -11.61
CA ASP A 31 -7.02 8.37 -11.83
C ASP A 31 -7.56 8.40 -13.26
N ARG A 32 -6.72 8.05 -14.25
CA ARG A 32 -7.07 8.04 -15.68
C ARG A 32 -8.02 6.89 -16.05
N LEU A 33 -7.86 5.73 -15.43
CA LEU A 33 -8.69 4.53 -15.70
C LEU A 33 -10.07 4.62 -15.05
N THR A 34 -10.19 5.34 -13.94
CA THR A 34 -11.46 5.51 -13.21
C THR A 34 -12.28 6.70 -13.71
N GLU A 35 -11.75 7.51 -14.63
CA GLU A 35 -12.53 8.50 -15.40
C GLU A 35 -13.68 7.81 -16.15
N SER A 36 -14.88 8.41 -16.09
CA SER A 36 -16.10 7.85 -16.68
C SER A 36 -15.94 7.42 -18.15
N LYS A 37 -15.26 8.25 -18.96
CA LYS A 37 -15.02 7.94 -20.39
C LYS A 37 -14.08 6.75 -20.57
N THR A 38 -13.03 6.64 -19.77
CA THR A 38 -12.06 5.54 -19.87
C THR A 38 -12.64 4.25 -19.31
N TYR A 39 -13.31 4.33 -18.16
CA TYR A 39 -13.91 3.19 -17.48
C TYR A 39 -14.94 2.46 -18.36
N THR A 40 -15.72 3.19 -19.16
CA THR A 40 -16.69 2.57 -20.08
C THR A 40 -16.04 1.69 -21.15
N LEU A 41 -14.78 1.96 -21.53
CA LEU A 41 -14.01 1.21 -22.53
C LEU A 41 -13.37 -0.07 -21.98
N LEU A 42 -13.40 -0.28 -20.66
CA LEU A 42 -12.97 -1.53 -20.05
C LEU A 42 -13.97 -2.66 -20.34
N ASN A 43 -13.46 -3.88 -20.51
CA ASN A 43 -14.28 -5.08 -20.65
C ASN A 43 -14.92 -5.46 -19.29
N LYS A 44 -15.80 -6.46 -19.29
CA LYS A 44 -16.52 -6.87 -18.07
C LYS A 44 -15.57 -7.28 -16.94
N ASN A 45 -14.60 -8.14 -17.23
CA ASN A 45 -13.64 -8.64 -16.25
C ASN A 45 -12.78 -7.52 -15.64
N ALA A 46 -12.32 -6.59 -16.47
CA ALA A 46 -11.54 -5.43 -16.03
C ALA A 46 -12.38 -4.46 -15.19
N LYS A 47 -13.65 -4.21 -15.56
CA LYS A 47 -14.57 -3.38 -14.76
C LYS A 47 -14.79 -3.99 -13.38
N GLU A 48 -15.10 -5.29 -13.31
CA GLU A 48 -15.26 -6.00 -12.04
C GLU A 48 -14.00 -5.91 -11.18
N PHE A 49 -12.82 -6.10 -11.78
CA PHE A 49 -11.57 -6.01 -11.04
C PHE A 49 -11.24 -4.60 -10.55
N VAL A 50 -11.53 -3.57 -11.35
CA VAL A 50 -11.41 -2.16 -10.93
C VAL A 50 -12.37 -1.86 -9.78
N MET A 51 -13.61 -2.39 -9.80
CA MET A 51 -14.55 -2.24 -8.68
C MET A 51 -14.05 -2.92 -7.40
N ILE A 52 -13.47 -4.11 -7.50
CA ILE A 52 -12.84 -4.79 -6.35
C ILE A 52 -11.73 -3.93 -5.76
N ILE A 53 -10.82 -3.43 -6.60
CA ILE A 53 -9.75 -2.54 -6.17
C ILE A 53 -10.30 -1.25 -5.54
N LYS A 54 -11.40 -0.71 -6.08
CA LYS A 54 -12.04 0.49 -5.55
C LYS A 54 -12.60 0.24 -4.14
N ALA A 55 -13.32 -0.85 -3.96
CA ALA A 55 -13.83 -1.26 -2.65
C ALA A 55 -12.67 -1.49 -1.67
N GLU A 56 -11.59 -2.13 -2.11
CA GLU A 56 -10.39 -2.30 -1.28
C GLU A 56 -9.77 -0.95 -0.87
N LYS A 57 -9.77 0.04 -1.77
CA LYS A 57 -9.31 1.41 -1.48
C LYS A 57 -10.17 2.10 -0.44
N GLU A 58 -11.49 1.96 -0.55
CA GLU A 58 -12.46 2.58 0.35
C GLU A 58 -12.44 1.92 1.74
N ASP A 59 -12.30 0.60 1.81
CA ASP A 59 -12.25 -0.17 3.07
C ASP A 59 -10.85 -0.15 3.73
N GLY A 60 -9.84 0.39 3.03
CA GLY A 60 -8.45 0.44 3.51
C GLY A 60 -7.72 -0.92 3.46
N SER A 61 -8.30 -1.94 2.84
CA SER A 61 -7.60 -3.20 2.53
C SER A 61 -6.65 -3.07 1.34
N PHE A 62 -6.74 -1.97 0.58
CA PHE A 62 -5.77 -1.56 -0.43
C PHE A 62 -4.37 -1.27 0.15
N GLU A 63 -4.28 -0.96 1.44
CA GLU A 63 -3.00 -0.87 2.14
C GLU A 63 -2.47 -2.24 2.60
N ALA A 64 -3.03 -3.35 2.11
CA ALA A 64 -2.57 -4.69 2.48
C ALA A 64 -1.05 -4.81 2.34
N LEU A 65 -0.41 -5.07 3.46
CA LEU A 65 1.03 -5.19 3.56
C LEU A 65 1.53 -6.33 2.65
N THR A 66 2.49 -6.02 1.79
CA THR A 66 3.24 -7.04 1.05
C THR A 66 3.99 -7.95 2.02
N PHE A 67 4.45 -9.11 1.55
CA PHE A 67 5.24 -10.02 2.38
C PHE A 67 6.52 -9.36 2.92
N SER A 68 7.19 -8.55 2.10
CA SER A 68 8.39 -7.80 2.51
C SER A 68 8.06 -6.80 3.62
N GLU A 69 6.97 -6.04 3.46
CA GLU A 69 6.52 -5.07 4.46
C GLU A 69 6.14 -5.75 5.78
N LYS A 70 5.42 -6.89 5.72
CA LYS A 70 5.12 -7.70 6.92
C LYS A 70 6.40 -8.16 7.61
N LYS A 71 7.42 -8.60 6.86
CA LYS A 71 8.71 -9.00 7.41
C LYS A 71 9.41 -7.84 8.11
N THR A 72 9.40 -6.65 7.50
CA THR A 72 9.95 -5.44 8.10
C THR A 72 9.24 -5.07 9.41
N LEU A 73 7.90 -5.11 9.43
CA LEU A 73 7.11 -4.81 10.62
C LEU A 73 7.29 -5.86 11.73
N ASN A 74 7.41 -7.14 11.37
CA ASN A 74 7.73 -8.19 12.34
C ASN A 74 9.11 -7.99 12.96
N LEU A 75 10.12 -7.64 12.15
CA LEU A 75 11.46 -7.36 12.63
C LEU A 75 11.48 -6.13 13.55
N PHE A 76 10.69 -5.12 13.21
CA PHE A 76 10.49 -3.95 14.05
C PHE A 76 9.87 -4.31 15.41
N ASN A 77 8.74 -5.03 15.41
CA ASN A 77 8.08 -5.50 16.63
C ASN A 77 9.06 -6.30 17.50
N GLN A 78 9.87 -7.18 16.89
CA GLN A 78 10.86 -7.98 17.61
C GLN A 78 11.94 -7.10 18.25
N TYR A 79 12.52 -6.13 17.54
CA TYR A 79 13.53 -5.26 18.12
C TYR A 79 12.99 -4.34 19.21
N ILE A 80 11.74 -3.90 19.12
CA ILE A 80 11.11 -3.16 20.23
C ILE A 80 10.97 -4.07 21.46
N ARG A 81 10.46 -5.29 21.28
CA ARG A 81 10.31 -6.28 22.36
C ARG A 81 11.64 -6.62 23.02
N ASP A 82 12.70 -6.76 22.23
CA ASP A 82 14.06 -7.05 22.70
C ASP A 82 14.78 -5.79 23.23
N THR A 83 14.09 -4.64 23.29
CA THR A 83 14.65 -3.34 23.72
C THR A 83 15.85 -2.89 22.89
N ASN A 84 15.97 -3.40 21.67
CA ASN A 84 17.02 -3.02 20.72
C ASN A 84 16.63 -1.77 19.92
N LEU A 85 16.43 -0.66 20.65
CA LEU A 85 15.80 0.55 20.14
C LEU A 85 16.60 1.22 19.01
N SER A 86 17.92 1.10 19.00
CA SER A 86 18.78 1.65 17.93
C SER A 86 18.47 1.03 16.57
N PHE A 87 18.31 -0.29 16.51
CA PHE A 87 17.98 -1.00 15.27
C PHE A 87 16.52 -0.79 14.88
N ALA A 88 15.59 -0.80 15.84
CA ALA A 88 14.19 -0.47 15.59
C ALA A 88 14.04 0.94 14.99
N LYS A 89 14.72 1.94 15.57
CA LYS A 89 14.71 3.32 15.08
C LYS A 89 15.29 3.44 13.67
N ARG A 90 16.35 2.68 13.34
CA ARG A 90 16.90 2.61 11.98
C ARG A 90 15.89 2.02 10.98
N ILE A 91 15.18 0.95 11.34
CA ILE A 91 14.13 0.37 10.50
C ILE A 91 13.02 1.39 10.25
N TYR A 92 12.57 2.07 11.30
CA TYR A 92 11.53 3.10 11.19
C TYR A 92 11.94 4.21 10.21
N HIS A 93 13.11 4.82 10.40
CA HIS A 93 13.59 5.90 9.52
C HIS A 93 13.79 5.46 8.06
N ALA A 94 14.19 4.21 7.84
CA ALA A 94 14.36 3.68 6.48
C ALA A 94 13.03 3.38 5.77
N ASN A 95 11.92 3.31 6.50
CA ASN A 95 10.62 2.86 5.96
C ASN A 95 9.46 3.75 6.44
N ILE A 96 9.65 5.06 6.62
CA ILE A 96 8.64 5.95 7.23
C ILE A 96 7.26 5.80 6.58
N GLU A 97 7.20 5.80 5.24
CA GLU A 97 5.94 5.65 4.48
C GLU A 97 5.19 4.35 4.79
N LEU A 98 5.91 3.25 5.05
CA LEU A 98 5.30 1.99 5.46
C LEU A 98 4.60 2.15 6.80
N PHE A 99 5.23 2.81 7.76
CA PHE A 99 4.66 3.02 9.09
C PHE A 99 3.50 4.01 9.09
N GLU A 100 3.30 4.82 8.04
CA GLU A 100 2.14 5.69 7.93
C GLU A 100 0.88 4.96 7.45
N LYS A 101 1.02 3.77 6.85
CA LYS A 101 -0.11 2.94 6.44
C LYS A 101 -0.93 2.49 7.65
N LYS A 102 -2.25 2.68 7.60
CA LYS A 102 -3.24 2.10 8.51
C LYS A 102 -3.06 0.60 8.68
N ALA A 103 -2.75 -0.12 7.60
CA ALA A 103 -2.50 -1.57 7.69
C ALA A 103 -1.25 -1.90 8.52
N ALA A 104 -0.18 -1.09 8.42
CA ALA A 104 1.00 -1.24 9.27
C ALA A 104 0.66 -0.94 10.72
N GLN A 105 -0.11 0.13 10.97
CA GLN A 105 -0.57 0.49 12.31
C GLN A 105 -1.40 -0.61 12.97
N ASN A 106 -2.19 -1.37 12.20
CA ASN A 106 -2.91 -2.52 12.71
C ASN A 106 -2.00 -3.73 13.00
N TRP A 107 -0.85 -3.82 12.34
CA TRP A 107 0.12 -4.92 12.47
C TRP A 107 1.11 -4.72 13.64
N LEU A 108 1.36 -3.47 14.03
CA LEU A 108 2.25 -3.17 15.15
C LEU A 108 1.66 -3.65 16.49
N HIS A 109 2.53 -4.17 17.35
CA HIS A 109 2.19 -4.48 18.73
C HIS A 109 2.06 -3.20 19.58
N GLY A 110 1.42 -3.27 20.74
CA GLY A 110 1.12 -2.10 21.56
C GLY A 110 2.35 -1.30 21.97
N ASP A 111 3.42 -1.98 22.37
CA ASP A 111 4.75 -1.41 22.65
C ASP A 111 5.35 -0.73 21.41
N ALA A 112 5.33 -1.41 20.26
CA ALA A 112 5.82 -0.88 19.00
C ALA A 112 5.07 0.38 18.55
N LYS A 113 3.76 0.47 18.79
CA LYS A 113 2.96 1.68 18.53
C LYS A 113 3.39 2.86 19.39
N ILE A 114 3.66 2.64 20.68
CA ILE A 114 4.13 3.70 21.59
C ILE A 114 5.44 4.32 21.06
N PHE A 115 6.39 3.48 20.63
CA PHE A 115 7.65 3.95 20.07
C PHE A 115 7.47 4.65 18.71
N TYR A 116 6.61 4.11 17.84
CA TYR A 116 6.24 4.79 16.59
C TYR A 116 5.70 6.20 16.86
N ASP A 117 4.73 6.34 17.76
CA ASP A 117 4.11 7.63 18.08
C ASP A 117 5.11 8.61 18.69
N ALA A 118 5.98 8.13 19.58
CA ALA A 118 7.06 8.94 20.15
C ALA A 118 8.00 9.46 19.06
N TRP A 119 8.50 8.58 18.19
CA TRP A 119 9.44 8.97 17.14
C TRP A 119 8.81 9.81 16.03
N LYS A 120 7.53 9.61 15.72
CA LYS A 120 6.78 10.47 14.81
C LYS A 120 6.69 11.90 15.33
N LYS A 121 6.44 12.09 16.63
CA LYS A 121 6.41 13.42 17.26
C LYS A 121 7.77 14.10 17.21
N PHE A 122 8.85 13.39 17.50
CA PHE A 122 10.22 13.94 17.43
C PHE A 122 10.66 14.38 16.02
N ILE A 123 10.12 13.77 14.96
CA ILE A 123 10.41 14.20 13.58
C ILE A 123 9.61 15.46 13.21
N ASN A 124 8.40 15.60 13.75
CA ASN A 124 7.46 16.67 13.38
C ASN A 124 7.56 17.93 14.27
N GLU A 125 8.37 17.90 15.33
CA GLU A 125 8.72 19.10 16.09
C GLU A 125 10.04 19.67 15.57
N PRO A 126 10.03 20.83 14.86
CA PRO A 126 11.26 21.55 14.59
C PRO A 126 11.79 22.03 15.94
N ASN A 127 13.07 21.73 16.21
CA ASN A 127 13.79 22.16 17.41
C ASN A 127 13.40 23.60 17.79
N LYS A 128 12.76 23.76 18.95
CA LYS A 128 12.64 25.06 19.63
C LYS A 128 13.96 25.42 20.30
#